data_AF-A0A0W8FM32-F1
#
_entry.id   AF-A0A0W8FM32-F1
#
_cell.length_a   1.000
_cell.length_b   1.000
_cell.length_c   1.000
_cell.angle_alpha   90.00
_cell.angle_beta   90.00
_cell.angle_gamma   90.00
#
_symmetry.space_group_name_H-M   'P 1'
#
loop_
_entity.id
_entity.type
_entity.pdbx_description
1 polymer ?
#
loop_
_entity_poly.entity_id
_entity_poly.type
_entity_poly.pdbx_seq_one_letter_code
_entity_poly.pdbx_strand_id
1 'polypeptide(L)'
;MPAYRIDVETGNRYFGDTRSNVSIKLFDWHGHETNSIPLVPNRPEHAFWINYTESFTVNIDGLTGDIAAVEIAKDNSGRQPAWYLRTVKVTNLETNASYPFGFYHWFSLRNGLNHRREYAGTVYWSCRDMSDSPIVNHHFITIIFSNEDAARSICNIVYPDIYILGNPLSETCAGNTVYFITIGWFAHGAGQGQPMYCVINQQDDVMSVREHLNPDQYVDIYAPDFSYEKKAMPIMLLDEALNDEGKIIRAVMGAAACYSRYQQQHDDLPEFDTIALDPVTCASFVNTLFAKIGYSKRQREKASDMTGFDVGECTTLSMSYFLPPET
;
A
#
# COMPACT_ATOMS: atom_id res chain seq x y z
N MET A 1 -23.24 7.64 7.68
CA MET A 1 -22.65 6.30 7.63
C MET A 1 -22.35 5.90 6.21
N PRO A 2 -21.08 5.99 5.77
CA PRO A 2 -20.61 5.29 4.59
C PRO A 2 -20.90 3.79 4.67
N ALA A 3 -21.30 3.21 3.53
CA ALA A 3 -21.55 1.79 3.39
C ALA A 3 -20.27 1.06 2.99
N TYR A 4 -19.97 -0.04 3.69
CA TYR A 4 -18.83 -0.90 3.40
C TYR A 4 -19.29 -2.31 3.05
N ARG A 5 -18.70 -2.89 2.01
CA ARG A 5 -18.81 -4.33 1.72
C ARG A 5 -17.63 -5.07 2.34
N ILE A 6 -17.93 -6.11 3.09
CA ILE A 6 -16.95 -7.00 3.72
C ILE A 6 -17.08 -8.36 3.05
N ASP A 7 -16.07 -8.74 2.28
CA ASP A 7 -15.98 -10.05 1.64
C ASP A 7 -15.09 -10.94 2.52
N VAL A 8 -15.65 -11.98 3.13
CA VAL A 8 -14.94 -12.93 4.00
C VAL A 8 -14.77 -14.25 3.28
N GLU A 9 -13.52 -14.65 3.10
CA GLU A 9 -13.20 -15.88 2.38
C GLU A 9 -12.66 -16.96 3.31
N THR A 10 -13.37 -18.08 3.35
CA THR A 10 -12.92 -19.29 4.04
C THR A 10 -12.04 -20.12 3.10
N GLY A 11 -10.86 -20.52 3.57
CA GLY A 11 -9.88 -21.19 2.71
C GLY A 11 -10.24 -22.65 2.41
N ASN A 12 -9.61 -23.19 1.38
CA ASN A 12 -9.82 -24.57 0.93
C ASN A 12 -8.99 -25.56 1.77
N ARG A 13 -9.35 -25.72 3.05
CA ARG A 13 -8.75 -26.69 3.97
C ARG A 13 -9.84 -27.63 4.50
N TYR A 14 -9.52 -28.91 4.64
CA TYR A 14 -10.46 -29.88 5.18
C TYR A 14 -10.95 -29.45 6.57
N PHE A 15 -12.28 -29.42 6.77
CA PHE A 15 -12.95 -28.81 7.94
C PHE A 15 -12.67 -27.31 8.17
N GLY A 16 -12.38 -26.59 7.09
CA GLY A 16 -12.06 -25.16 7.15
C GLY A 16 -13.25 -24.26 7.42
N ASP A 17 -14.49 -24.74 7.27
CA ASP A 17 -15.73 -24.00 7.56
C ASP A 17 -16.04 -23.90 9.05
N THR A 18 -16.92 -22.96 9.42
CA THR A 18 -17.33 -22.76 10.82
C THR A 18 -18.81 -22.48 11.01
N ARG A 19 -19.31 -22.87 12.20
CA ARG A 19 -20.67 -22.55 12.67
C ARG A 19 -20.70 -21.58 13.85
N SER A 20 -19.54 -21.02 14.21
CA SER A 20 -19.46 -19.98 15.23
C SER A 20 -20.04 -18.67 14.73
N ASN A 21 -20.53 -17.85 15.66
CA ASN A 21 -20.84 -16.46 15.33
C ASN A 21 -19.53 -15.70 15.12
N VAL A 22 -19.46 -14.94 14.04
CA VAL A 22 -18.28 -14.15 13.67
C VAL A 22 -18.64 -12.67 13.75
N SER A 23 -17.69 -11.88 14.22
CA SER A 23 -17.78 -10.42 14.26
C SER A 23 -16.48 -9.81 13.77
N ILE A 24 -16.56 -8.55 13.35
CA ILE A 24 -15.44 -7.76 12.87
C ILE A 24 -15.38 -6.42 13.58
N LYS A 25 -14.18 -5.91 13.82
CA LYS A 25 -13.91 -4.49 14.08
C LYS A 25 -12.99 -3.95 12.99
N LEU A 26 -13.20 -2.70 12.60
CA LEU A 26 -12.34 -1.99 11.66
C LEU A 26 -11.62 -0.84 12.36
N PHE A 27 -10.44 -0.52 11.86
CA PHE A 27 -9.61 0.59 12.33
C PHE A 27 -9.14 1.40 11.13
N ASP A 28 -9.14 2.72 11.22
CA ASP A 28 -8.59 3.60 10.18
C ASP A 28 -7.18 4.14 10.53
N TRP A 29 -6.54 4.81 9.58
CA TRP A 29 -5.20 5.40 9.78
C TRP A 29 -5.18 6.60 10.73
N HIS A 30 -6.34 7.14 11.10
CA HIS A 30 -6.44 8.22 12.09
C HIS A 30 -6.62 7.67 13.51
N GLY A 31 -6.53 6.35 13.68
CA GLY A 31 -6.67 5.69 14.98
C GLY A 31 -8.12 5.55 15.45
N HIS A 32 -9.11 5.82 14.59
CA HIS A 32 -10.51 5.56 14.91
C HIS A 32 -10.83 4.07 14.77
N GLU A 33 -11.75 3.58 15.60
CA GLU A 33 -12.21 2.19 15.58
C GLU A 33 -13.73 2.07 15.59
N THR A 34 -14.23 0.98 15.04
CA THR A 34 -15.66 0.63 15.13
C THR A 34 -15.96 -0.18 16.38
N ASN A 35 -17.23 -0.17 16.80
CA ASN A 35 -17.76 -1.23 17.65
C ASN A 35 -17.62 -2.61 16.97
N SER A 36 -17.78 -3.70 17.74
CA SER A 36 -17.85 -5.04 17.17
C SER A 36 -19.12 -5.19 16.33
N ILE A 37 -18.95 -5.50 15.05
CA ILE A 37 -20.03 -5.65 14.08
C ILE A 37 -20.25 -7.15 13.82
N PRO A 38 -21.42 -7.71 14.13
CA PRO A 38 -21.75 -9.10 13.81
C PRO A 38 -21.85 -9.33 12.29
N LEU A 39 -21.17 -10.36 11.79
CA LEU A 39 -21.26 -10.79 10.40
C LEU A 39 -22.29 -11.91 10.29
N VAL A 40 -23.56 -11.53 10.05
CA VAL A 40 -24.69 -12.47 9.99
C VAL A 40 -24.88 -12.98 8.56
N PRO A 41 -24.61 -14.26 8.26
CA PRO A 41 -24.72 -14.78 6.90
C PRO A 41 -26.18 -14.89 6.47
N ASN A 42 -26.46 -14.59 5.20
CA ASN A 42 -27.81 -14.70 4.65
C ASN A 42 -28.32 -16.15 4.60
N ARG A 43 -27.40 -17.13 4.58
CA ARG A 43 -27.67 -18.57 4.61
C ARG A 43 -26.94 -19.20 5.80
N PRO A 44 -27.52 -19.20 7.01
CA PRO A 44 -26.86 -19.73 8.21
C PRO A 44 -26.41 -21.19 8.05
N GLU A 45 -27.15 -22.00 7.30
CA GLU A 45 -26.81 -23.39 6.97
C GLU A 45 -25.54 -23.52 6.12
N HIS A 46 -25.10 -22.45 5.44
CA HIS A 46 -23.86 -22.38 4.67
C HIS A 46 -22.92 -21.25 5.16
N ALA A 47 -23.13 -20.77 6.38
CA ALA A 47 -22.26 -19.78 7.01
C ALA A 47 -20.78 -20.17 6.88
N PHE A 48 -19.98 -19.28 6.28
CA PHE A 48 -18.52 -19.42 6.17
C PHE A 48 -18.07 -20.79 5.63
N TRP A 49 -18.74 -21.27 4.57
CA TRP A 49 -18.46 -22.57 3.97
C TRP A 49 -17.04 -22.65 3.40
N ILE A 50 -16.45 -23.85 3.39
CA ILE A 50 -15.10 -24.11 2.88
C ILE A 50 -14.98 -23.64 1.43
N ASN A 51 -13.89 -22.94 1.09
CA ASN A 51 -13.62 -22.43 -0.25
C ASN A 51 -14.76 -21.54 -0.80
N TYR A 52 -15.39 -20.76 0.09
CA TYR A 52 -16.48 -19.85 -0.24
C TYR A 52 -16.18 -18.44 0.28
N THR A 53 -16.61 -17.44 -0.49
CA THR A 53 -16.59 -16.03 -0.08
C THR A 53 -18.02 -15.61 0.25
N GLU A 54 -18.22 -15.19 1.50
CA GLU A 54 -19.48 -14.61 1.98
C GLU A 54 -19.34 -13.07 2.01
N SER A 55 -20.33 -12.35 1.52
CA SER A 55 -20.31 -10.89 1.42
C SER A 55 -21.34 -10.25 2.36
N PHE A 56 -20.90 -9.28 3.15
CA PHE A 56 -21.73 -8.53 4.08
C PHE A 56 -21.70 -7.05 3.71
N THR A 57 -22.83 -6.34 3.83
CA THR A 57 -22.87 -4.88 3.68
C THR A 57 -23.21 -4.28 5.04
N VAL A 58 -22.35 -3.38 5.53
CA VAL A 58 -22.47 -2.76 6.84
C VAL A 58 -22.36 -1.24 6.71
N ASN A 59 -23.14 -0.53 7.51
CA ASN A 59 -23.05 0.93 7.62
C ASN A 59 -22.15 1.25 8.79
N ILE A 60 -21.13 2.07 8.56
CA ILE A 60 -20.09 2.38 9.55
C ILE A 60 -20.05 3.88 9.77
N ASP A 61 -20.03 4.29 11.03
CA ASP A 61 -19.78 5.65 11.45
C ASP A 61 -18.45 5.72 12.21
N GLY A 62 -17.81 6.89 12.18
CA GLY A 62 -16.61 7.19 12.97
C GLY A 62 -15.28 6.85 12.33
N LEU A 63 -15.26 6.16 11.18
CA LEU A 63 -14.05 6.05 10.37
C LEU A 63 -13.98 7.21 9.38
N THR A 64 -12.87 7.94 9.38
CA THR A 64 -12.63 9.10 8.51
C THR A 64 -11.48 8.89 7.54
N GLY A 65 -10.69 7.83 7.72
CA GLY A 65 -9.55 7.50 6.86
C GLY A 65 -9.70 6.17 6.12
N ASP A 66 -8.65 5.81 5.38
CA ASP A 66 -8.48 4.49 4.79
C ASP A 66 -8.48 3.40 5.90
N ILE A 67 -8.91 2.17 5.59
CA ILE A 67 -8.89 1.09 6.57
C ILE A 67 -7.45 0.58 6.76
N ALA A 68 -6.94 0.65 7.99
CA ALA A 68 -5.59 0.29 8.37
C ALA A 68 -5.50 -1.13 8.97
N ALA A 69 -6.53 -1.55 9.70
CA ALA A 69 -6.57 -2.86 10.34
C ALA A 69 -8.00 -3.44 10.39
N VAL A 70 -8.05 -4.76 10.53
CA VAL A 70 -9.26 -5.51 10.83
C VAL A 70 -9.01 -6.48 11.97
N GLU A 71 -9.98 -6.59 12.85
CA GLU A 71 -10.00 -7.62 13.89
C GLU A 71 -11.19 -8.54 13.64
N ILE A 72 -10.93 -9.83 13.47
CA ILE A 72 -11.97 -10.84 13.33
C ILE A 72 -12.02 -11.65 14.62
N ALA A 73 -13.21 -11.76 15.18
CA ALA A 73 -13.46 -12.54 16.39
C ALA A 73 -14.58 -13.57 16.17
N LYS A 74 -14.43 -14.75 16.76
CA LYS A 74 -15.47 -15.80 16.79
C LYS A 74 -15.74 -16.31 18.19
N ASP A 75 -17.00 -16.60 18.49
CA ASP A 75 -17.44 -17.00 19.83
C ASP A 75 -17.20 -18.48 20.20
N ASN A 76 -16.78 -19.31 19.23
CA ASN A 76 -16.52 -20.74 19.43
C ASN A 76 -17.77 -21.58 19.68
N SER A 77 -18.95 -21.04 19.38
CA SER A 77 -20.20 -21.78 19.38
C SER A 77 -20.31 -22.72 18.18
N GLY A 78 -21.31 -23.60 18.22
CA GLY A 78 -21.64 -24.53 17.13
C GLY A 78 -20.83 -25.83 17.15
N ARG A 79 -21.15 -26.72 16.19
CA ARG A 79 -20.56 -28.08 16.11
C ARG A 79 -19.18 -28.13 15.46
N GLN A 80 -18.81 -27.10 14.70
CA GLN A 80 -17.53 -26.98 14.02
C GLN A 80 -16.94 -25.61 14.33
N PRO A 81 -16.33 -25.46 15.51
CA PRO A 81 -15.91 -24.15 15.98
C PRO A 81 -14.57 -23.72 15.39
N ALA A 82 -13.69 -24.64 14.98
CA ALA A 82 -12.47 -24.27 14.27
C ALA A 82 -12.84 -23.68 12.90
N TRP A 83 -12.04 -22.71 12.43
CA TRP A 83 -12.27 -22.03 11.17
C TRP A 83 -10.94 -21.73 10.49
N TYR A 84 -10.80 -22.02 9.20
CA TYR A 84 -9.63 -21.61 8.43
C TYR A 84 -9.99 -20.37 7.60
N LEU A 85 -9.74 -19.20 8.17
CA LEU A 85 -9.96 -17.93 7.48
C LEU A 85 -8.80 -17.65 6.52
N ARG A 86 -9.13 -17.39 5.26
CA ARG A 86 -8.14 -17.08 4.22
C ARG A 86 -7.92 -15.58 4.11
N THR A 87 -8.95 -14.85 3.71
CA THR A 87 -8.87 -13.40 3.51
C THR A 87 -10.14 -12.68 3.99
N VAL A 88 -9.98 -11.41 4.33
CA VAL A 88 -11.08 -10.46 4.53
C VAL A 88 -10.81 -9.25 3.67
N LYS A 89 -11.73 -8.84 2.80
CA LYS A 89 -11.58 -7.64 2.00
C LYS A 89 -12.68 -6.65 2.35
N VAL A 90 -12.28 -5.47 2.81
CA VAL A 90 -13.18 -4.36 3.12
C VAL A 90 -13.20 -3.41 1.93
N THR A 91 -14.37 -3.08 1.41
CA THR A 91 -14.55 -2.15 0.29
C THR A 91 -15.43 -0.99 0.74
N ASN A 92 -14.91 0.23 0.71
CA ASN A 92 -15.75 1.43 0.84
C ASN A 92 -16.58 1.56 -0.45
N LEU A 93 -17.92 1.52 -0.34
CA LEU A 93 -18.79 1.53 -1.50
C LEU A 93 -18.99 2.92 -2.12
N GLU A 94 -18.65 3.98 -1.39
CA GLU A 94 -18.69 5.36 -1.89
C GLU A 94 -17.44 5.66 -2.72
N THR A 95 -16.26 5.33 -2.21
CA THR A 95 -14.97 5.64 -2.87
C THR A 95 -14.48 4.51 -3.77
N ASN A 96 -15.08 3.32 -3.69
CA ASN A 96 -14.58 2.06 -4.29
C ASN A 96 -13.18 1.62 -3.82
N ALA A 97 -12.61 2.26 -2.80
CA ALA A 97 -11.36 1.84 -2.20
C ALA A 97 -11.52 0.45 -1.54
N SER A 98 -10.54 -0.44 -1.76
CA SER A 98 -10.61 -1.83 -1.30
C SER A 98 -9.34 -2.22 -0.54
N TYR A 99 -9.51 -2.81 0.63
CA TYR A 99 -8.47 -3.14 1.59
C TYR A 99 -8.52 -4.66 1.91
N PRO A 100 -7.68 -5.49 1.26
CA PRO A 100 -7.63 -6.93 1.49
C PRO A 100 -6.62 -7.37 2.57
N PHE A 101 -7.11 -8.04 3.61
CA PHE A 101 -6.36 -8.58 4.74
C PHE A 101 -6.20 -10.10 4.62
N GLY A 102 -4.95 -10.56 4.61
CA GLY A 102 -4.62 -11.98 4.63
C GLY A 102 -4.56 -12.53 6.05
N PHE A 103 -5.29 -13.60 6.32
CA PHE A 103 -5.22 -14.31 7.59
C PHE A 103 -4.49 -15.65 7.47
N TYR A 104 -4.83 -16.43 6.43
CA TYR A 104 -4.25 -17.74 6.11
C TYR A 104 -3.98 -18.63 7.33
N HIS A 105 -4.90 -18.62 8.29
CA HIS A 105 -4.67 -19.23 9.59
C HIS A 105 -5.95 -19.81 10.21
N TRP A 106 -5.75 -20.78 11.09
CA TRP A 106 -6.81 -21.44 11.83
C TRP A 106 -7.20 -20.62 13.07
N PHE A 107 -8.47 -20.21 13.16
CA PHE A 107 -9.06 -19.63 14.35
C PHE A 107 -9.64 -20.76 15.19
N SER A 108 -9.08 -20.98 16.37
CA SER A 108 -9.44 -22.09 17.25
C SER A 108 -9.00 -21.81 18.67
N LEU A 109 -9.47 -22.58 19.65
CA LEU A 109 -9.01 -22.45 21.04
C LEU A 109 -7.48 -22.54 21.21
N ARG A 110 -6.79 -23.23 20.30
CA ARG A 110 -5.33 -23.34 20.32
C ARG A 110 -4.63 -22.09 19.78
N ASN A 111 -5.18 -21.50 18.73
CA ASN A 111 -4.48 -20.47 17.96
C ASN A 111 -4.98 -19.05 18.28
N GLY A 112 -6.12 -18.94 18.97
CA GLY A 112 -6.81 -17.68 19.19
C GLY A 112 -8.20 -17.70 18.58
N LEU A 113 -9.13 -17.03 19.26
CA LEU A 113 -10.49 -16.80 18.77
C LEU A 113 -10.67 -15.41 18.17
N ASN A 114 -9.71 -14.53 18.43
CA ASN A 114 -9.67 -13.17 17.98
C ASN A 114 -8.29 -12.96 17.35
N HIS A 115 -8.28 -12.47 16.11
CA HIS A 115 -7.06 -12.12 15.41
C HIS A 115 -7.24 -10.75 14.77
N ARG A 116 -6.31 -9.86 15.09
CA ARG A 116 -6.10 -8.60 14.38
C ARG A 116 -5.09 -8.81 13.25
N ARG A 117 -5.36 -8.16 12.13
CA ARG A 117 -4.48 -7.99 10.98
C ARG A 117 -4.39 -6.51 10.68
N GLU A 118 -3.18 -6.01 10.58
CA GLU A 118 -2.88 -4.60 10.41
C GLU A 118 -1.82 -4.49 9.34
N TYR A 119 -2.04 -3.61 8.36
CA TYR A 119 -0.98 -3.37 7.41
C TYR A 119 0.21 -2.80 8.15
N ALA A 120 1.40 -3.33 7.87
CA ALA A 120 2.62 -2.69 8.38
C ALA A 120 2.80 -1.28 7.76
N GLY A 121 2.14 -1.03 6.63
CA GLY A 121 2.02 0.25 5.98
C GLY A 121 1.28 0.13 4.65
N THR A 122 0.93 1.26 4.07
CA THR A 122 0.39 1.35 2.70
C THR A 122 1.45 1.92 1.77
N VAL A 123 1.62 1.29 0.60
CA VAL A 123 2.43 1.83 -0.50
C VAL A 123 1.49 2.57 -1.46
N TYR A 124 1.83 3.80 -1.77
CA TYR A 124 1.13 4.64 -2.71
C TYR A 124 2.01 4.92 -3.94
N TRP A 125 1.42 4.86 -5.13
CA TRP A 125 1.91 5.67 -6.24
C TRP A 125 1.46 7.09 -5.96
N SER A 126 2.41 8.01 -5.94
CA SER A 126 2.23 9.39 -5.53
C SER A 126 2.63 10.33 -6.65
N CYS A 127 1.92 11.46 -6.77
CA CYS A 127 2.37 12.58 -7.57
C CYS A 127 2.05 13.91 -6.90
N ARG A 128 2.78 14.94 -7.29
CA ARG A 128 2.53 16.35 -6.97
C ARG A 128 3.03 17.22 -8.11
N ASP A 129 2.44 18.39 -8.27
CA ASP A 129 2.93 19.36 -9.25
C ASP A 129 4.33 19.87 -8.88
N MET A 130 5.15 20.14 -9.91
CA MET A 130 6.44 20.81 -9.70
C MET A 130 6.25 22.31 -9.49
N SER A 131 7.03 22.91 -8.58
CA SER A 131 6.99 24.35 -8.28
C SER A 131 7.11 25.25 -9.52
N ASP A 132 7.81 24.76 -10.54
CA ASP A 132 8.13 25.50 -11.76
C ASP A 132 7.16 25.18 -12.93
N SER A 133 6.25 24.21 -12.76
CA SER A 133 5.27 23.82 -13.79
C SER A 133 4.05 23.10 -13.18
N PRO A 134 2.90 23.79 -13.04
CA PRO A 134 1.66 23.24 -12.46
C PRO A 134 0.88 22.33 -13.43
N ILE A 135 1.56 21.76 -14.42
CA ILE A 135 0.97 20.89 -15.45
C ILE A 135 1.69 19.54 -15.46
N VAL A 136 2.94 19.48 -15.00
CA VAL A 136 3.78 18.27 -15.11
C VAL A 136 4.00 17.72 -13.72
N ASN A 137 3.52 16.50 -13.52
CA ASN A 137 3.60 15.82 -12.24
C ASN A 137 4.99 15.25 -11.97
N HIS A 138 5.48 15.48 -10.76
CA HIS A 138 6.55 14.67 -10.18
C HIS A 138 5.94 13.40 -9.58
N HIS A 139 6.26 12.23 -10.14
CA HIS A 139 5.83 10.95 -9.58
C HIS A 139 6.89 10.32 -8.68
N PHE A 140 6.43 9.72 -7.59
CA PHE A 140 7.27 9.07 -6.60
C PHE A 140 6.47 7.99 -5.87
N ILE A 141 7.12 7.25 -4.98
CA ILE A 141 6.49 6.27 -4.13
C ILE A 141 6.42 6.83 -2.72
N THR A 142 5.23 6.80 -2.12
CA THR A 142 5.07 7.09 -0.68
C THR A 142 4.72 5.82 0.06
N ILE A 143 5.45 5.53 1.13
CA ILE A 143 5.16 4.44 2.05
C ILE A 143 4.75 5.08 3.37
N ILE A 144 3.53 4.81 3.83
CA ILE A 144 3.04 5.27 5.14
C ILE A 144 2.87 4.06 6.04
N PHE A 145 3.65 4.00 7.11
CA PHE A 145 3.65 2.91 8.06
C PHE A 145 2.53 3.08 9.10
N SER A 146 2.02 1.96 9.60
CA SER A 146 0.92 1.97 10.59
C SER A 146 1.33 2.48 11.95
N ASN A 147 2.58 2.25 12.32
CA ASN A 147 3.17 2.76 13.55
C ASN A 147 4.70 2.70 13.46
N GLU A 148 5.36 3.24 14.48
CA GLU A 148 6.81 3.29 14.60
C GLU A 148 7.45 1.89 14.56
N ASP A 149 6.85 0.91 15.23
CA ASP A 149 7.38 -0.45 15.31
C ASP A 149 7.32 -1.16 13.95
N ALA A 150 6.22 -0.97 13.20
CA ALA A 150 6.09 -1.45 11.84
C ALA A 150 7.14 -0.81 10.91
N ALA A 151 7.33 0.50 11.03
CA ALA A 151 8.34 1.23 10.28
C ALA A 151 9.76 0.71 10.58
N ARG A 152 10.13 0.63 11.86
CA ARG A 152 11.44 0.13 12.29
C ARG A 152 11.68 -1.32 11.92
N SER A 153 10.71 -2.20 12.17
CA SER A 153 10.86 -3.63 11.91
C SER A 153 11.07 -3.94 10.43
N ILE A 154 10.39 -3.21 9.53
CA ILE A 154 10.59 -3.39 8.08
C ILE A 154 11.92 -2.78 7.64
N CYS A 155 12.21 -1.54 8.01
CA CYS A 155 13.42 -0.84 7.56
C CYS A 155 14.70 -1.54 8.03
N ASN A 156 14.70 -2.12 9.23
CA ASN A 156 15.87 -2.86 9.75
C ASN A 156 16.16 -4.18 9.01
N ILE A 157 15.18 -4.75 8.30
CA ILE A 157 15.33 -6.03 7.58
C ILE A 157 15.80 -5.82 6.13
N VAL A 158 15.59 -4.62 5.55
CA VAL A 158 15.97 -4.33 4.17
C VAL A 158 17.47 -4.00 4.10
N TYR A 159 18.28 -5.06 4.17
CA TYR A 159 19.73 -5.18 4.06
C TYR A 159 20.59 -4.19 4.87
N PRO A 160 21.58 -4.68 5.66
CA PRO A 160 22.54 -3.82 6.36
C PRO A 160 23.42 -2.95 5.45
N ASP A 161 23.45 -3.21 4.13
CA ASP A 161 24.31 -2.51 3.16
C ASP A 161 23.60 -1.37 2.39
N ILE A 162 22.32 -1.08 2.68
CA ILE A 162 21.58 -0.01 2.00
C ILE A 162 21.49 1.20 2.92
N TYR A 163 22.57 1.98 2.98
CA TYR A 163 22.59 3.29 3.66
C TYR A 163 21.59 4.30 3.08
N ILE A 164 20.99 4.01 1.92
CA ILE A 164 20.17 4.96 1.18
C ILE A 164 18.73 5.01 1.67
N LEU A 165 18.17 3.95 2.29
CA LEU A 165 16.73 3.93 2.59
C LEU A 165 16.30 4.85 3.75
N GLY A 166 17.26 5.47 4.45
CA GLY A 166 17.00 6.39 5.56
C GLY A 166 16.27 5.73 6.72
N ASN A 167 16.17 6.45 7.84
CA ASN A 167 15.16 6.10 8.83
C ASN A 167 13.81 6.68 8.36
N PRO A 168 12.68 6.01 8.62
CA PRO A 168 11.37 6.61 8.37
C PRO A 168 11.28 7.94 9.12
N LEU A 169 10.85 8.99 8.43
CA LEU A 169 10.50 10.27 9.06
C LEU A 169 9.11 10.17 9.66
N SER A 170 8.81 11.07 10.60
CA SER A 170 7.48 11.17 11.20
C SER A 170 6.92 12.58 11.00
N GLU A 171 5.63 12.67 10.72
CA GLU A 171 4.87 13.93 10.71
C GLU A 171 3.66 13.80 11.62
N THR A 172 3.29 14.90 12.28
CA THR A 172 2.17 14.92 13.24
C THR A 172 1.26 16.10 12.95
N CYS A 173 -0.03 15.82 12.77
CA CYS A 173 -1.06 16.84 12.63
C CYS A 173 -2.25 16.50 13.53
N ALA A 174 -2.75 17.48 14.30
CA ALA A 174 -3.90 17.32 15.19
C ALA A 174 -3.85 16.10 16.15
N GLY A 175 -2.64 15.67 16.55
CA GLY A 175 -2.44 14.52 17.44
C GLY A 175 -2.31 13.17 16.73
N ASN A 176 -2.46 13.13 15.41
CA ASN A 176 -2.22 11.95 14.59
C ASN A 176 -0.79 11.98 14.05
N THR A 177 0.01 10.99 14.43
CA THR A 177 1.40 10.82 13.97
C THR A 177 1.46 9.69 12.95
N VAL A 178 2.07 9.96 11.79
CA VAL A 178 2.41 8.94 10.79
C VAL A 178 3.91 8.83 10.64
N TYR A 179 4.37 7.64 10.29
CA TYR A 179 5.76 7.37 9.90
C TYR A 179 5.80 7.07 8.42
N PHE A 180 6.78 7.58 7.68
CA PHE A 180 6.78 7.46 6.22
C PHE A 180 8.17 7.43 5.59
N ILE A 181 8.24 6.90 4.36
CA ILE A 181 9.37 6.98 3.44
C ILE A 181 8.84 7.44 2.09
N THR A 182 9.54 8.36 1.43
CA THR A 182 9.33 8.67 0.01
C THR A 182 10.54 8.28 -0.81
N ILE A 183 10.29 7.72 -1.99
CA ILE A 183 11.31 7.25 -2.92
C ILE A 183 10.99 7.87 -4.28
N GLY A 184 11.90 8.70 -4.78
CA GLY A 184 11.76 9.38 -6.07
C GLY A 184 12.95 9.11 -6.99
N TRP A 185 12.75 9.39 -8.28
CA TRP A 185 13.82 9.41 -9.27
C TRP A 185 13.95 10.80 -9.87
N PHE A 186 15.16 11.36 -9.79
CA PHE A 186 15.44 12.74 -10.17
C PHE A 186 16.61 12.84 -11.13
N ALA A 187 16.47 13.73 -12.10
CA ALA A 187 17.57 14.14 -12.96
C ALA A 187 18.65 14.85 -12.13
N HIS A 188 19.92 14.50 -12.33
CA HIS A 188 21.03 15.19 -11.68
C HIS A 188 21.34 16.54 -12.37
N GLY A 189 20.42 17.50 -12.22
CA GLY A 189 20.45 18.79 -12.89
C GLY A 189 19.13 19.09 -13.61
N ALA A 190 19.08 20.23 -14.30
CA ALA A 190 17.89 20.65 -15.03
C ALA A 190 17.96 20.22 -16.51
N GLY A 191 16.93 19.50 -16.99
CA GLY A 191 16.67 19.30 -18.42
C GLY A 191 16.96 17.89 -18.97
N GLN A 192 16.72 17.74 -20.28
CA GLN A 192 16.90 16.50 -21.05
C GLN A 192 18.35 15.98 -20.96
N GLY A 193 18.52 14.66 -21.05
CA GLY A 193 19.83 14.01 -21.12
C GLY A 193 20.56 13.90 -19.77
N GLN A 194 19.94 14.29 -18.66
CA GLN A 194 20.55 14.16 -17.33
C GLN A 194 20.31 12.77 -16.74
N PRO A 195 21.32 12.12 -16.14
CA PRO A 195 21.15 10.81 -15.51
C PRO A 195 20.16 10.87 -14.35
N MET A 196 19.32 9.83 -14.25
CA MET A 196 18.26 9.71 -13.26
C MET A 196 18.70 8.90 -12.04
N TYR A 197 18.65 9.50 -10.85
CA TYR A 197 19.06 8.87 -9.59
C TYR A 197 17.87 8.55 -8.70
N CYS A 198 17.89 7.37 -8.08
CA CYS A 198 16.98 7.02 -6.98
C CYS A 198 17.42 7.74 -5.71
N VAL A 199 16.49 8.47 -5.09
CA VAL A 199 16.72 9.30 -3.91
C VAL A 199 15.59 9.06 -2.90
N ILE A 200 15.96 8.98 -1.62
CA ILE A 200 14.99 9.12 -0.53
C ILE A 200 14.79 10.60 -0.27
N ASN A 201 13.58 11.06 -0.57
CA ASN A 201 13.27 12.47 -0.71
C ASN A 201 12.27 12.96 0.35
N GLN A 202 12.30 12.34 1.52
CA GLN A 202 11.29 12.53 2.58
C GLN A 202 11.20 13.97 3.08
N GLN A 203 12.29 14.75 2.96
CA GLN A 203 12.34 16.15 3.40
C GLN A 203 11.57 17.05 2.44
N ASP A 204 11.76 16.87 1.13
CA ASP A 204 11.12 17.69 0.12
C ASP A 204 9.67 17.23 -0.14
N ASP A 205 9.39 15.92 -0.05
CA ASP A 205 8.04 15.37 -0.22
C ASP A 205 7.21 15.38 1.07
N VAL A 206 7.72 15.98 2.16
CA VAL A 206 7.02 16.06 3.45
C VAL A 206 5.68 16.77 3.34
N MET A 207 5.56 17.73 2.41
CA MET A 207 4.33 18.48 2.17
C MET A 207 3.20 17.56 1.70
N SER A 208 3.50 16.58 0.85
CA SER A 208 2.54 15.56 0.43
C SER A 208 2.03 14.72 1.60
N VAL A 209 2.90 14.40 2.56
CA VAL A 209 2.49 13.67 3.77
C VAL A 209 1.64 14.54 4.69
N ARG A 210 1.93 15.84 4.78
CA ARG A 210 1.11 16.80 5.54
C ARG A 210 -0.27 16.98 4.91
N GLU A 211 -0.36 17.06 3.58
CA GLU A 211 -1.63 17.06 2.85
C GLU A 211 -2.43 15.78 3.09
N HIS A 212 -1.77 14.61 3.15
CA HIS A 212 -2.45 13.38 3.55
C HIS A 212 -3.02 13.43 4.96
N LEU A 213 -2.26 13.99 5.92
CA LEU A 213 -2.68 14.10 7.30
C LEU A 213 -3.83 15.10 7.48
N ASN A 214 -3.81 16.21 6.74
CA ASN A 214 -4.79 17.28 6.85
C ASN A 214 -4.99 18.02 5.51
N PRO A 215 -5.85 17.49 4.62
CA PRO A 215 -6.06 18.09 3.30
C PRO A 215 -6.66 19.49 3.39
N ASP A 216 -7.47 19.80 4.41
CA ASP A 216 -8.11 21.11 4.55
C ASP A 216 -7.12 22.24 4.89
N GLN A 217 -5.97 21.90 5.48
CA GLN A 217 -4.96 22.88 5.90
C GLN A 217 -3.87 23.10 4.87
N TYR A 218 -3.51 22.05 4.12
CA TYR A 218 -2.30 22.06 3.29
C TYR A 218 -2.60 22.09 1.78
N VAL A 219 -3.87 21.98 1.37
CA VAL A 219 -4.26 22.25 -0.03
C VAL A 219 -4.41 23.75 -0.24
N ASP A 220 -3.36 24.39 -0.75
CA ASP A 220 -3.48 25.71 -1.39
C ASP A 220 -3.62 25.47 -2.89
N ILE A 221 -4.62 26.07 -3.56
CA ILE A 221 -4.82 26.02 -5.03
C ILE A 221 -4.21 27.23 -5.75
N TYR A 222 -3.53 28.12 -5.00
CA TYR A 222 -2.73 29.26 -5.48
C TYR A 222 -1.21 29.28 -5.10
N ALA A 223 -0.67 28.30 -4.35
CA ALA A 223 0.78 28.14 -4.11
C ALA A 223 1.51 27.08 -4.99
N PRO A 224 2.72 27.36 -5.51
CA PRO A 224 3.51 26.41 -6.31
C PRO A 224 4.01 25.19 -5.49
N ASP A 225 3.14 24.18 -5.29
CA ASP A 225 3.36 22.80 -4.81
C ASP A 225 2.00 22.05 -4.87
N PHE A 226 1.35 22.04 -6.04
CA PHE A 226 -0.10 21.82 -6.10
C PHE A 226 -0.56 20.36 -6.07
N SER A 227 -1.53 20.16 -5.17
CA SER A 227 -2.32 18.96 -4.86
C SER A 227 -1.58 17.63 -4.93
N TYR A 228 -1.21 17.13 -3.77
CA TYR A 228 -0.81 15.76 -3.61
C TYR A 228 -1.92 14.81 -4.04
N GLU A 229 -1.67 14.03 -5.09
CA GLU A 229 -2.52 12.93 -5.49
C GLU A 229 -1.81 11.60 -5.24
N LYS A 230 -2.59 10.61 -4.83
CA LYS A 230 -2.06 9.28 -4.56
C LYS A 230 -3.08 8.19 -4.82
N LYS A 231 -2.57 7.05 -5.26
CA LYS A 231 -3.34 5.81 -5.37
C LYS A 231 -2.64 4.70 -4.62
N ALA A 232 -3.36 4.10 -3.68
CA ALA A 232 -2.87 2.94 -2.94
C ALA A 232 -2.63 1.78 -3.89
N MET A 233 -1.42 1.21 -3.84
CA MET A 233 -1.09 0.05 -4.63
C MET A 233 -1.78 -1.18 -4.04
N PRO A 234 -2.54 -1.94 -4.85
CA PRO A 234 -3.31 -3.05 -4.33
C PRO A 234 -2.37 -4.11 -3.78
N ILE A 235 -2.68 -4.67 -2.61
CA ILE A 235 -1.78 -5.63 -1.96
C ILE A 235 -1.56 -6.84 -2.86
N MET A 236 -0.30 -7.27 -2.94
CA MET A 236 0.06 -8.53 -3.57
C MET A 236 -0.41 -9.67 -2.70
N LEU A 237 -1.56 -10.26 -3.03
CA LEU A 237 -2.00 -11.56 -2.51
C LEU A 237 -1.10 -12.65 -3.10
N LEU A 238 0.17 -12.69 -2.68
CA LEU A 238 1.13 -13.67 -3.15
C LEU A 238 1.49 -14.61 -2.00
N ASP A 239 0.95 -15.82 -2.13
CA ASP A 239 1.27 -17.06 -1.41
C ASP A 239 0.66 -17.20 0.01
N GLU A 240 -0.15 -18.25 0.21
CA GLU A 240 -0.72 -18.64 1.52
C GLU A 240 0.40 -18.91 2.55
N ALA A 241 1.62 -19.19 2.09
CA ALA A 241 2.78 -19.49 2.94
C ALA A 241 3.44 -18.25 3.57
N LEU A 242 3.19 -17.04 3.06
CA LEU A 242 3.80 -15.80 3.54
C LEU A 242 2.71 -14.84 3.99
N ASN A 243 2.22 -15.06 5.21
CA ASN A 243 1.36 -14.16 5.98
C ASN A 243 2.13 -12.87 6.36
N ASP A 244 2.54 -12.11 5.35
CA ASP A 244 3.58 -11.10 5.47
C ASP A 244 3.07 -9.71 5.06
N GLU A 245 2.43 -9.01 6.00
CA GLU A 245 1.74 -7.72 5.81
C GLU A 245 2.68 -6.58 5.36
N GLY A 246 4.00 -6.76 5.44
CA GLY A 246 5.01 -5.84 4.91
C GLY A 246 5.62 -6.26 3.57
N LYS A 247 5.14 -7.33 2.93
CA LYS A 247 5.77 -7.93 1.74
C LYS A 247 5.88 -6.96 0.56
N ILE A 248 4.81 -6.19 0.31
CA ILE A 248 4.82 -5.14 -0.71
C ILE A 248 5.87 -4.06 -0.38
N ILE A 249 5.94 -3.61 0.88
CA ILE A 249 6.89 -2.60 1.32
C ILE A 249 8.32 -3.11 1.14
N ARG A 250 8.63 -4.33 1.58
CA ARG A 250 9.94 -4.96 1.37
C ARG A 250 10.27 -5.15 -0.11
N ALA A 251 9.30 -5.52 -0.95
CA ALA A 251 9.52 -5.67 -2.38
C ALA A 251 9.85 -4.32 -3.04
N VAL A 252 9.11 -3.26 -2.70
CA VAL A 252 9.36 -1.90 -3.16
C VAL A 252 10.73 -1.42 -2.71
N MET A 253 11.02 -1.50 -1.41
CA MET A 253 12.31 -1.07 -0.86
C MET A 253 13.47 -1.89 -1.44
N GLY A 254 13.27 -3.20 -1.63
CA GLY A 254 14.26 -4.09 -2.26
C GLY A 254 14.52 -3.75 -3.72
N ALA A 255 13.48 -3.44 -4.51
CA ALA A 255 13.64 -3.03 -5.90
C ALA A 255 14.33 -1.65 -6.01
N ALA A 256 13.90 -0.66 -5.21
CA ALA A 256 14.55 0.63 -5.13
C ALA A 256 16.04 0.50 -4.75
N ALA A 257 16.35 -0.42 -3.84
CA ALA A 257 17.71 -0.70 -3.44
C ALA A 257 18.55 -1.42 -4.51
N CYS A 258 17.94 -2.23 -5.39
CA CYS A 258 18.66 -2.79 -6.53
C CYS A 258 19.10 -1.67 -7.48
N TYR A 259 18.19 -0.76 -7.81
CA TYR A 259 18.53 0.42 -8.62
C TYR A 259 19.58 1.31 -7.95
N SER A 260 19.43 1.53 -6.65
CA SER A 260 20.35 2.33 -5.87
C SER A 260 21.78 1.75 -5.82
N ARG A 261 21.92 0.42 -5.91
CA ARG A 261 23.23 -0.23 -6.08
C ARG A 261 23.73 -0.11 -7.51
N TYR A 262 22.86 -0.30 -8.50
CA TYR A 262 23.20 -0.14 -9.91
C TYR A 262 23.83 1.25 -10.15
N GLN A 263 23.18 2.32 -9.68
CA GLN A 263 23.69 3.69 -9.83
C GLN A 263 25.01 3.99 -9.10
N GLN A 264 25.43 3.14 -8.16
CA GLN A 264 26.74 3.26 -7.49
C GLN A 264 27.86 2.51 -8.23
N GLN A 265 27.49 1.52 -9.03
CA GLN A 265 28.43 0.58 -9.67
C GLN A 265 28.58 0.83 -11.17
N HIS A 266 27.68 1.63 -11.75
CA HIS A 266 27.58 1.85 -13.18
C HIS A 266 27.44 3.34 -13.52
N ASP A 267 28.03 3.73 -14.64
CA ASP A 267 27.96 5.10 -15.19
C ASP A 267 26.91 5.23 -16.32
N ASP A 268 26.25 4.14 -16.73
CA ASP A 268 25.32 4.07 -17.86
C ASP A 268 23.84 4.20 -17.41
N LEU A 269 23.58 5.19 -16.56
CA LEU A 269 22.24 5.42 -16.04
C LEU A 269 21.27 5.88 -17.12
N PRO A 270 19.97 5.53 -17.03
CA PRO A 270 18.95 6.11 -17.88
C PRO A 270 18.94 7.64 -17.77
N GLU A 271 18.98 8.30 -18.92
CA GLU A 271 18.95 9.75 -19.02
C GLU A 271 17.51 10.25 -19.16
N PHE A 272 17.17 11.34 -18.47
CA PHE A 272 15.86 11.96 -18.50
C PHE A 272 15.46 12.36 -19.94
N ASP A 273 14.31 11.85 -20.39
CA ASP A 273 13.76 12.10 -21.72
C ASP A 273 12.24 12.17 -21.66
N THR A 274 11.65 13.27 -22.14
CA THR A 274 10.18 13.46 -22.19
C THR A 274 9.61 13.48 -23.60
N ILE A 275 10.45 13.34 -24.62
CA ILE A 275 10.10 13.56 -26.03
C ILE A 275 10.15 12.24 -26.82
N ALA A 276 10.99 11.29 -26.41
CA ALA A 276 11.06 9.98 -27.04
C ALA A 276 9.75 9.20 -26.98
N LEU A 277 9.62 8.20 -27.88
CA LEU A 277 8.50 7.26 -27.89
C LEU A 277 8.41 6.45 -26.59
N ASP A 278 9.57 6.16 -25.98
CA ASP A 278 9.71 5.52 -24.68
C ASP A 278 10.38 6.51 -23.71
N PRO A 279 9.61 7.43 -23.08
CA PRO A 279 10.15 8.44 -22.19
C PRO A 279 10.83 7.85 -20.96
N VAL A 280 11.89 8.52 -20.50
CA VAL A 280 12.57 8.25 -19.24
C VAL A 280 12.26 9.39 -18.28
N THR A 281 11.28 9.15 -17.43
CA THR A 281 10.77 10.11 -16.44
C THR A 281 10.62 9.47 -15.07
N CYS A 282 10.38 10.28 -14.04
CA CYS A 282 10.02 9.80 -12.71
C CYS A 282 8.84 8.79 -12.74
N ALA A 283 7.81 9.05 -13.55
CA ALA A 283 6.69 8.14 -13.75
C ALA A 283 7.13 6.79 -14.34
N SER A 284 8.01 6.80 -15.35
CA SER A 284 8.54 5.57 -15.97
C SER A 284 9.32 4.69 -14.97
N PHE A 285 10.03 5.31 -14.02
CA PHE A 285 10.74 4.60 -12.96
C PHE A 285 9.79 3.96 -11.95
N VAL A 286 8.81 4.71 -11.44
CA VAL A 286 7.78 4.18 -10.54
C VAL A 286 7.04 3.02 -11.22
N ASN A 287 6.71 3.18 -12.50
CA ASN A 287 6.07 2.15 -13.30
C ASN A 287 6.91 0.88 -13.43
N THR A 288 8.20 1.05 -13.73
CA THR A 288 9.17 -0.06 -13.88
C THR A 288 9.34 -0.80 -12.57
N LEU A 289 9.43 -0.10 -11.44
CA LEU A 289 9.53 -0.70 -10.13
C LEU A 289 8.30 -1.57 -9.83
N PHE A 290 7.08 -1.06 -10.05
CA PHE A 290 5.88 -1.86 -9.83
C PHE A 290 5.79 -3.06 -10.79
N ALA A 291 6.23 -2.90 -12.03
CA ALA A 291 6.32 -4.02 -12.97
C ALA A 291 7.31 -5.08 -12.47
N LYS A 292 8.48 -4.66 -11.97
CA LYS A 292 9.53 -5.53 -11.42
C LYS A 292 9.04 -6.37 -10.26
N ILE A 293 8.25 -5.80 -9.36
CA ILE A 293 7.74 -6.54 -8.20
C ILE A 293 6.50 -7.39 -8.51
N GLY A 294 5.96 -7.31 -9.74
CA GLY A 294 4.96 -8.25 -10.25
C GLY A 294 3.56 -7.66 -10.50
N TYR A 295 3.40 -6.33 -10.48
CA TYR A 295 2.12 -5.73 -10.85
C TYR A 295 1.86 -5.84 -12.35
N SER A 296 0.66 -6.31 -12.69
CA SER A 296 0.21 -6.36 -14.08
C SER A 296 0.12 -4.95 -14.67
N LYS A 297 0.29 -4.84 -16.00
CA LYS A 297 0.16 -3.57 -16.73
C LYS A 297 -1.15 -2.84 -16.39
N ARG A 298 -2.28 -3.55 -16.38
CA ARG A 298 -3.59 -3.00 -16.02
C ARG A 298 -3.64 -2.42 -14.60
N GLN A 299 -3.00 -3.06 -13.62
CA GLN A 299 -2.97 -2.54 -12.24
C GLN A 299 -2.15 -1.25 -12.16
N ARG A 300 -1.04 -1.19 -12.90
CA ARG A 300 -0.16 -0.01 -12.94
C ARG A 300 -0.83 1.16 -13.62
N GLU A 301 -1.40 0.96 -14.82
CA GLU A 301 -2.14 2.01 -15.55
C GLU A 301 -3.30 2.58 -14.72
N LYS A 302 -4.03 1.74 -13.98
CA LYS A 302 -5.09 2.21 -13.09
C LYS A 302 -4.55 3.05 -11.92
N ALA A 303 -3.37 2.71 -11.42
CA ALA A 303 -2.74 3.38 -10.28
C ALA A 303 -1.97 4.64 -10.68
N SER A 304 -1.56 4.75 -11.94
CA SER A 304 -0.81 5.90 -12.45
C SER A 304 -1.70 7.02 -12.96
N ASP A 305 -2.92 6.70 -13.44
CA ASP A 305 -3.94 7.62 -13.97
C ASP A 305 -4.31 8.73 -12.96
N MET A 306 -3.54 9.80 -12.90
CA MET A 306 -3.71 10.92 -11.97
C MET A 306 -3.98 12.20 -12.77
N THR A 307 -4.43 13.22 -12.07
CA THR A 307 -4.75 14.51 -12.68
C THR A 307 -3.47 15.24 -13.07
N GLY A 308 -3.39 15.78 -14.28
CA GLY A 308 -2.20 16.48 -14.79
C GLY A 308 -1.63 15.83 -16.05
N PHE A 309 -0.39 16.21 -16.41
CA PHE A 309 0.33 15.66 -17.56
C PHE A 309 1.41 14.67 -17.09
N ASP A 310 1.07 13.39 -17.20
CA ASP A 310 1.88 12.27 -16.70
C ASP A 310 2.71 11.64 -17.84
N VAL A 311 3.88 12.21 -18.12
CA VAL A 311 4.75 11.70 -19.18
C VAL A 311 5.42 10.40 -18.74
N GLY A 312 5.25 9.33 -19.51
CA GLY A 312 5.97 8.07 -19.31
C GLY A 312 5.36 7.12 -18.28
N GLU A 313 4.18 7.42 -17.73
CA GLU A 313 3.49 6.55 -16.76
C GLU A 313 3.13 5.16 -17.32
N CYS A 314 2.98 5.05 -18.64
CA CYS A 314 2.69 3.80 -19.35
C CYS A 314 3.96 3.08 -19.85
N THR A 315 5.13 3.69 -19.67
CA THR A 315 6.42 3.21 -20.16
C THR A 315 7.19 2.52 -19.05
N THR A 316 7.93 1.47 -19.41
CA THR A 316 8.85 0.79 -18.50
C THR A 316 10.25 0.81 -19.07
N LEU A 317 11.23 0.98 -18.20
CA LEU A 317 12.65 0.91 -18.49
C LEU A 317 13.14 -0.55 -18.49
N SER A 318 14.41 -0.74 -18.83
CA SER A 318 15.04 -2.06 -18.72
C SER A 318 14.99 -2.57 -17.27
N MET A 319 14.60 -3.83 -17.12
CA MET A 319 14.60 -4.51 -15.82
C MET A 319 16.00 -4.73 -15.25
N SER A 320 17.05 -4.66 -16.10
CA SER A 320 18.44 -4.84 -15.69
C SER A 320 18.85 -3.87 -14.59
N TYR A 321 18.33 -2.64 -14.62
CA TYR A 321 18.59 -1.62 -13.60
C TYR A 321 18.06 -2.00 -12.21
N PHE A 322 17.15 -2.97 -12.12
CA PHE A 322 16.49 -3.40 -10.88
C PHE A 322 16.80 -4.86 -10.52
N LEU A 323 17.76 -5.50 -11.19
CA LEU A 323 18.17 -6.86 -10.83
C LEU A 323 19.05 -6.84 -9.57
N PRO A 324 18.97 -7.89 -8.73
CA PRO A 324 19.97 -8.08 -7.69
C PRO A 324 21.36 -8.28 -8.35
N PRO A 325 22.45 -7.98 -7.64
CA PRO A 325 23.80 -8.20 -8.16
C PRO A 325 23.97 -9.65 -8.62
N GLU A 326 24.72 -9.85 -9.70
CA GLU A 326 25.19 -11.20 -10.05
C GLU A 326 26.04 -11.72 -8.89
N THR A 327 25.65 -12.86 -8.32
CA THR A 327 26.32 -13.52 -7.18
C THR A 327 27.63 -14.17 -7.56
#